data_AF-A0A367I0Z3-F1
#
_entry.id   AF-A0A367I0Z3-F1
#
_cell.length_a   1.000
_cell.length_b   1.000
_cell.length_c   1.000
_cell.angle_alpha   90.00
_cell.angle_beta   90.00
_cell.angle_gamma   90.00
#
_symmetry.space_group_name_H-M   'P 1'
#
loop_
_entity.id
_entity.type
_entity.pdbx_description
1 polymer ?
#
loop_
_entity_poly.entity_id
_entity_poly.type
_entity_poly.pdbx_seq_one_letter_code
_entity_poly.pdbx_strand_id
1 'polypeptide(L)'
;MSDGSSWVPPTENTIPSLLHGMRFVDGVEFDLRLSADGELMLFHDDLLPGSEAKRERCIELLDSVEVASRGIDRFDDLLRNREFTELWMSSSKTVNIELKTAHPTARISDTTSHLVAMMTKLEDSLNDFDLPRRSTMVYGFSPKIAAAVEQSGLSLPNTQLSPHLRSWGRTKIKRLIGSPNFISNSVSGLIRDRRKKGMPVVGMALHYIHGWERLIHPGLPVSLTGKGLNRLFSISKEMGLHVWPAPLNLEQLMLDAGITLVTDHVDPTVHTLPNGNARWTRPGSQPLDDEWRVRLDASSGAERVDLLKEASESLPMWHEIPEQVRAADIAADAAKWSWSGKPESWTVDLQEGRPWGCARIVGHRGSGEHL
;
A
#
# COMPACT_ATOMS: atom_id res chain seq x y z
N MET A 1 -3.18 9.41 17.68
CA MET A 1 -2.12 10.41 17.81
C MET A 1 -1.32 10.07 19.06
N SER A 2 0.02 10.14 19.02
CA SER A 2 0.83 10.12 20.24
C SER A 2 0.60 11.42 20.99
N ASP A 3 0.44 11.36 22.31
CA ASP A 3 0.33 12.56 23.14
C ASP A 3 1.56 13.46 22.91
N GLY A 4 1.34 14.66 22.38
CA GLY A 4 2.39 15.69 22.20
C GLY A 4 2.88 15.97 20.77
N SER A 5 2.38 15.30 19.73
CA SER A 5 2.74 15.66 18.34
C SER A 5 2.11 16.99 17.93
N SER A 6 2.94 17.92 17.43
CA SER A 6 2.50 19.17 16.79
C SER A 6 2.36 19.04 15.27
N TRP A 7 2.54 17.83 14.72
CA TRP A 7 2.43 17.60 13.29
C TRP A 7 0.97 17.66 12.85
N VAL A 8 0.70 18.45 11.83
CA VAL A 8 -0.61 18.51 11.17
C VAL A 8 -0.51 17.75 9.86
N PRO A 9 -1.20 16.61 9.71
CA PRO A 9 -1.17 15.86 8.46
C PRO A 9 -1.71 16.71 7.31
N PRO A 10 -1.07 16.71 6.12
CA PRO A 10 -1.68 17.24 4.91
C PRO A 10 -2.98 16.50 4.56
N THR A 11 -3.85 17.12 3.77
CA THR A 11 -5.10 16.51 3.31
C THR A 11 -4.84 15.24 2.51
N GLU A 12 -5.51 14.14 2.86
CA GLU A 12 -5.38 12.86 2.14
C GLU A 12 -5.62 12.99 0.63
N ASN A 13 -4.97 12.14 -0.17
CA ASN A 13 -5.06 12.16 -1.65
C ASN A 13 -4.76 13.53 -2.30
N THR A 14 -3.90 14.35 -1.69
CA THR A 14 -3.40 15.59 -2.30
C THR A 14 -1.92 15.47 -2.61
N ILE A 15 -1.41 16.26 -3.57
CA ILE A 15 0.02 16.24 -3.90
C ILE A 15 0.91 16.44 -2.65
N PRO A 16 0.60 17.36 -1.70
CA PRO A 16 1.34 17.46 -0.44
C PRO A 16 1.33 16.20 0.43
N SER A 17 0.20 15.47 0.55
CA SER A 17 0.16 14.24 1.34
C SER A 17 0.96 13.12 0.68
N LEU A 18 0.87 13.00 -0.64
CA LEU A 18 1.59 11.97 -1.39
C LEU A 18 3.09 12.22 -1.35
N LEU A 19 3.51 13.46 -1.49
CA LEU A 19 4.92 13.83 -1.34
C LEU A 19 5.43 13.60 0.09
N HIS A 20 4.60 13.86 1.10
CA HIS A 20 4.93 13.54 2.50
C HIS A 20 5.23 12.05 2.66
N GLY A 21 4.34 11.17 2.19
CA GLY A 21 4.56 9.72 2.27
C GLY A 21 5.82 9.28 1.52
N MET A 22 6.06 9.79 0.32
CA MET A 22 7.27 9.46 -0.46
C MET A 22 8.58 9.85 0.26
N ARG A 23 8.58 10.94 1.03
CA ARG A 23 9.75 11.40 1.81
C ARG A 23 10.01 10.55 3.06
N PHE A 24 8.96 10.24 3.82
CA PHE A 24 9.10 9.74 5.19
C PHE A 24 8.90 8.23 5.36
N VAL A 25 8.29 7.54 4.39
CA VAL A 25 8.09 6.08 4.44
C VAL A 25 8.57 5.43 3.13
N ASP A 26 8.33 4.12 2.94
CA ASP A 26 8.76 3.40 1.73
C ASP A 26 7.95 3.72 0.48
N GLY A 27 6.88 4.48 0.61
CA GLY A 27 6.00 4.75 -0.51
C GLY A 27 4.62 5.24 -0.11
N VAL A 28 3.75 5.34 -1.09
CA VAL A 28 2.38 5.82 -0.89
C VAL A 28 1.36 4.92 -1.53
N GLU A 29 0.18 4.94 -0.94
CA GLU A 29 -1.05 4.49 -1.55
C GLU A 29 -1.89 5.74 -1.88
N PHE A 30 -2.62 5.72 -2.99
CA PHE A 30 -3.62 6.73 -3.30
C PHE A 30 -4.73 6.19 -4.20
N ASP A 31 -5.84 6.91 -4.21
CA ASP A 31 -7.06 6.53 -4.90
C ASP A 31 -7.26 7.36 -6.17
N LEU A 32 -7.65 6.68 -7.25
CA LEU A 32 -8.04 7.32 -8.50
C LEU A 32 -9.52 7.10 -8.81
N ARG A 33 -10.15 8.16 -9.32
CA ARG A 33 -11.45 8.16 -9.99
C ARG A 33 -11.35 8.75 -11.39
N LEU A 34 -12.29 8.40 -12.26
CA LEU A 34 -12.36 8.90 -13.63
C LEU A 34 -13.42 10.02 -13.74
N SER A 35 -13.04 11.18 -14.23
CA SER A 35 -13.98 12.28 -14.54
C SER A 35 -14.80 12.00 -15.80
N ALA A 36 -15.81 12.83 -16.08
CA ALA A 36 -16.68 12.69 -17.25
C ALA A 36 -15.94 12.85 -18.59
N ASP A 37 -14.88 13.67 -18.61
CA ASP A 37 -13.99 13.91 -19.74
C ASP A 37 -12.81 12.92 -19.80
N GLY A 38 -12.77 11.90 -18.93
CA GLY A 38 -11.80 10.80 -19.02
C GLY A 38 -10.45 11.06 -18.33
N GLU A 39 -10.36 12.04 -17.45
CA GLU A 39 -9.16 12.34 -16.67
C GLU A 39 -9.15 11.63 -15.32
N LEU A 40 -7.95 11.30 -14.82
CA LEU A 40 -7.77 10.65 -13.52
C LEU A 40 -7.65 11.69 -12.42
N MET A 41 -8.50 11.58 -11.40
CA MET A 41 -8.60 12.49 -10.26
C MET A 41 -8.17 11.77 -8.98
N LEU A 42 -7.35 12.42 -8.14
CA LEU A 42 -6.88 11.89 -6.86
C LEU A 42 -8.00 12.01 -5.80
N PHE A 43 -8.83 10.97 -5.66
CA PHE A 43 -10.00 11.05 -4.77
C PHE A 43 -10.52 9.69 -4.30
N HIS A 44 -10.68 9.56 -2.98
CA HIS A 44 -11.18 8.35 -2.34
C HIS A 44 -12.72 8.24 -2.38
N ASP A 45 -13.39 9.27 -1.87
CA ASP A 45 -14.79 9.19 -1.47
C ASP A 45 -15.77 9.05 -2.64
N ASP A 46 -16.98 8.58 -2.33
CA ASP A 46 -18.02 8.32 -3.34
C ASP A 46 -18.58 9.59 -3.99
N LEU A 47 -18.52 10.73 -3.29
CA LEU A 47 -19.03 12.01 -3.74
C LEU A 47 -18.12 13.11 -3.19
N LEU A 48 -17.90 14.15 -3.99
CA LEU A 48 -17.26 15.39 -3.54
C LEU A 48 -18.01 15.95 -2.31
N PRO A 49 -17.35 16.66 -1.38
CA PRO A 49 -18.03 17.28 -0.24
C PRO A 49 -19.06 18.34 -0.69
N GLY A 50 -20.09 18.59 0.12
CA GLY A 50 -21.13 19.59 -0.20
C GLY A 50 -22.54 19.23 0.27
N SER A 51 -23.51 20.08 -0.03
CA SER A 51 -24.95 19.88 0.27
C SER A 51 -25.80 19.73 -1.00
N GLU A 52 -25.20 19.87 -2.17
CA GLU A 52 -25.81 19.75 -3.48
C GLU A 52 -26.34 18.34 -3.74
N ALA A 53 -27.12 18.21 -4.81
CA ALA A 53 -27.64 16.92 -5.24
C ALA A 53 -26.48 15.95 -5.56
N LYS A 54 -26.67 14.64 -5.29
CA LYS A 54 -25.64 13.62 -5.52
C LYS A 54 -25.04 13.65 -6.93
N ARG A 55 -25.83 14.00 -7.95
CA ARG A 55 -25.37 14.09 -9.35
C ARG A 55 -24.33 15.21 -9.54
N GLU A 56 -24.50 16.34 -8.87
CA GLU A 56 -23.63 17.52 -8.93
C GLU A 56 -22.33 17.34 -8.12
N ARG A 57 -22.17 16.19 -7.46
CA ARG A 57 -21.01 15.84 -6.63
C ARG A 57 -20.34 14.54 -7.07
N CYS A 58 -20.85 13.90 -8.12
CA CYS A 58 -20.38 12.61 -8.63
C CYS A 58 -19.26 12.88 -9.63
N ILE A 59 -18.02 12.53 -9.31
CA ILE A 59 -16.85 12.81 -10.17
C ILE A 59 -17.05 12.28 -11.59
N GLU A 60 -17.63 11.09 -11.73
CA GLU A 60 -17.87 10.46 -13.03
C GLU A 60 -18.95 11.17 -13.88
N LEU A 61 -19.56 12.25 -13.38
CA LEU A 61 -20.52 13.11 -14.08
C LEU A 61 -20.04 14.56 -14.23
N LEU A 62 -18.83 14.90 -13.75
CA LEU A 62 -18.27 16.24 -13.80
C LEU A 62 -16.99 16.23 -14.65
N ASP A 63 -16.75 17.32 -15.39
CA ASP A 63 -15.50 17.50 -16.11
C ASP A 63 -14.34 17.74 -15.14
N SER A 64 -13.14 17.30 -15.51
CA SER A 64 -11.93 17.40 -14.70
C SER A 64 -11.60 18.83 -14.25
N VAL A 65 -11.99 19.85 -15.02
CA VAL A 65 -11.79 21.28 -14.67
C VAL A 65 -12.69 21.66 -13.50
N GLU A 66 -13.94 21.21 -13.53
CA GLU A 66 -14.89 21.45 -12.45
C GLU A 66 -14.46 20.72 -11.17
N VAL A 67 -14.03 19.46 -11.29
CA VAL A 67 -13.54 18.68 -10.14
C VAL A 67 -12.29 19.35 -9.54
N ALA A 68 -11.34 19.79 -10.36
CA ALA A 68 -10.15 20.50 -9.90
C ALA A 68 -10.48 21.85 -9.23
N SER A 69 -11.49 22.58 -9.72
CA SER A 69 -11.92 23.84 -9.10
C SER A 69 -12.44 23.68 -7.66
N ARG A 70 -12.77 22.44 -7.26
CA ARG A 70 -13.20 22.07 -5.90
C ARG A 70 -12.05 21.56 -5.02
N GLY A 71 -10.80 21.74 -5.46
CA GLY A 71 -9.60 21.41 -4.69
C GLY A 71 -9.17 19.95 -4.76
N ILE A 72 -9.60 19.20 -5.77
CA ILE A 72 -9.17 17.83 -6.01
C ILE A 72 -8.09 17.81 -7.10
N ASP A 73 -6.91 17.32 -6.74
CA ASP A 73 -5.78 17.27 -7.66
C ASP A 73 -6.00 16.25 -8.79
N ARG A 74 -5.47 16.56 -9.99
CA ARG A 74 -5.40 15.60 -11.10
C ARG A 74 -4.17 14.72 -10.96
N PHE A 75 -4.26 13.50 -11.45
CA PHE A 75 -3.10 12.60 -11.50
C PHE A 75 -1.96 13.19 -12.33
N ASP A 76 -2.26 13.83 -13.46
CA ASP A 76 -1.25 14.50 -14.28
C ASP A 76 -0.52 15.63 -13.54
N ASP A 77 -1.18 16.31 -12.59
CA ASP A 77 -0.54 17.35 -11.78
C ASP A 77 0.44 16.75 -10.76
N LEU A 78 0.13 15.56 -10.23
CA LEU A 78 1.06 14.77 -9.44
C LEU A 78 2.27 14.34 -10.27
N LEU A 79 2.07 13.88 -11.50
CA LEU A 79 3.16 13.47 -12.39
C LEU A 79 4.06 14.64 -12.80
N ARG A 80 3.54 15.88 -12.82
CA ARG A 80 4.34 17.10 -13.01
C ARG A 80 5.17 17.47 -11.78
N ASN A 81 4.89 16.90 -10.61
CA ASN A 81 5.71 17.07 -9.43
C ASN A 81 7.03 16.29 -9.59
N ARG A 82 8.11 17.03 -9.89
CA ARG A 82 9.43 16.46 -10.14
C ARG A 82 9.98 15.66 -8.97
N GLU A 83 9.81 16.16 -7.75
CA GLU A 83 10.32 15.47 -6.57
C GLU A 83 9.61 14.13 -6.36
N PHE A 84 8.29 14.10 -6.53
CA PHE A 84 7.51 12.86 -6.46
C PHE A 84 7.99 11.82 -7.48
N THR A 85 8.11 12.24 -8.74
CA THR A 85 8.52 11.33 -9.84
C THR A 85 9.97 10.91 -9.76
N GLU A 86 10.89 11.78 -9.33
CA GLU A 86 12.29 11.45 -9.07
C GLU A 86 12.41 10.40 -7.94
N LEU A 87 11.68 10.57 -6.83
CA LEU A 87 11.62 9.57 -5.75
C LEU A 87 11.04 8.23 -6.22
N TRP A 88 10.01 8.26 -7.07
CA TRP A 88 9.38 7.06 -7.60
C TRP A 88 10.31 6.28 -8.54
N MET A 89 10.97 6.96 -9.47
CA MET A 89 11.87 6.34 -10.45
C MET A 89 13.16 5.81 -9.80
N SER A 90 13.78 6.57 -8.89
CA SER A 90 15.15 6.28 -8.43
C SER A 90 15.21 5.62 -7.07
N SER A 91 14.33 5.98 -6.13
CA SER A 91 14.56 5.71 -4.70
C SER A 91 14.00 4.40 -4.19
N SER A 92 13.68 3.44 -5.08
CA SER A 92 13.06 2.16 -4.72
C SER A 92 11.79 2.31 -3.86
N LYS A 93 11.09 3.43 -4.03
CA LYS A 93 9.82 3.70 -3.38
C LYS A 93 8.71 2.92 -4.07
N THR A 94 7.63 2.67 -3.34
CA THR A 94 6.46 1.95 -3.87
C THR A 94 5.25 2.85 -3.95
N VAL A 95 4.61 2.89 -5.12
CA VAL A 95 3.35 3.59 -5.37
C VAL A 95 2.26 2.54 -5.61
N ASN A 96 1.31 2.50 -4.68
CA ASN A 96 0.13 1.65 -4.73
C ASN A 96 -1.05 2.49 -5.22
N ILE A 97 -1.62 2.15 -6.36
CA ILE A 97 -2.67 2.93 -7.02
C ILE A 97 -3.99 2.17 -6.89
N GLU A 98 -4.91 2.67 -6.07
CA GLU A 98 -6.26 2.12 -5.96
C GLU A 98 -7.19 2.68 -7.03
N LEU A 99 -7.75 1.82 -7.88
CA LEU A 99 -8.78 2.21 -8.83
C LEU A 99 -10.17 2.05 -8.21
N LYS A 100 -10.87 3.17 -8.04
CA LYS A 100 -12.26 3.17 -7.56
C LYS A 100 -13.24 2.83 -8.67
N THR A 101 -14.31 2.15 -8.31
CA THR A 101 -15.45 1.95 -9.22
C THR A 101 -16.35 3.16 -9.24
N ALA A 102 -16.93 3.48 -10.41
CA ALA A 102 -17.93 4.52 -10.56
C ALA A 102 -19.04 4.46 -9.50
N HIS A 103 -19.42 5.63 -8.99
CA HIS A 103 -20.55 5.73 -8.08
C HIS A 103 -21.88 5.41 -8.79
N PRO A 104 -22.85 4.71 -8.15
CA PRO A 104 -24.09 4.28 -8.81
C PRO A 104 -24.93 5.41 -9.42
N THR A 105 -24.81 6.64 -8.92
CA THR A 105 -25.51 7.81 -9.48
C THR A 105 -25.07 8.13 -10.92
N ALA A 106 -23.84 7.77 -11.29
CA ALA A 106 -23.34 7.90 -12.66
C ALA A 106 -24.05 6.95 -13.65
N ARG A 107 -24.73 5.91 -13.15
CA ARG A 107 -25.41 4.88 -13.96
C ARG A 107 -24.48 4.12 -14.91
N ILE A 108 -23.19 4.07 -14.59
CA ILE A 108 -22.20 3.25 -15.29
C ILE A 108 -22.36 1.80 -14.78
N SER A 109 -23.08 0.98 -15.54
CA SER A 109 -23.36 -0.42 -15.18
C SER A 109 -22.23 -1.37 -15.53
N ASP A 110 -21.42 -1.04 -16.56
CA ASP A 110 -20.27 -1.84 -16.95
C ASP A 110 -19.02 -1.41 -16.18
N THR A 111 -18.86 -1.99 -14.99
CA THR A 111 -17.66 -1.80 -14.16
C THR A 111 -16.38 -2.25 -14.84
N THR A 112 -16.44 -3.23 -15.75
CA THR A 112 -15.23 -3.74 -16.43
C THR A 112 -14.72 -2.68 -17.39
N SER A 113 -15.58 -2.18 -18.28
CA SER A 113 -15.23 -1.13 -19.24
C SER A 113 -14.75 0.16 -18.55
N HIS A 114 -15.36 0.53 -17.42
CA HIS A 114 -14.89 1.67 -16.62
C HIS A 114 -13.46 1.48 -16.08
N LEU A 115 -13.16 0.30 -15.50
CA LEU A 115 -11.82 0.00 -15.02
C LEU A 115 -10.80 -0.10 -16.17
N VAL A 116 -11.21 -0.63 -17.34
CA VAL A 116 -10.36 -0.64 -18.55
C VAL A 116 -9.98 0.77 -18.98
N ALA A 117 -10.93 1.71 -18.99
CA ALA A 117 -10.65 3.10 -19.32
C ALA A 117 -9.65 3.74 -18.34
N MET A 118 -9.81 3.49 -17.03
CA MET A 118 -8.87 3.95 -16.01
C MET A 118 -7.47 3.34 -16.16
N MET A 119 -7.38 2.03 -16.40
CA MET A 119 -6.11 1.32 -16.58
C MET A 119 -5.37 1.79 -17.84
N THR A 120 -6.11 2.01 -18.93
CA THR A 120 -5.54 2.52 -20.19
C THR A 120 -4.98 3.92 -20.00
N LYS A 121 -5.77 4.84 -19.43
CA LYS A 121 -5.31 6.21 -19.13
C LYS A 121 -4.13 6.21 -18.14
N LEU A 122 -4.14 5.32 -17.16
CA LEU A 122 -3.04 5.19 -16.20
C LEU A 122 -1.74 4.78 -16.88
N GLU A 123 -1.75 3.73 -17.71
CA GLU A 123 -0.55 3.33 -18.45
C GLU A 123 -0.09 4.40 -19.43
N ASP A 124 -1.02 5.01 -20.17
CA ASP A 124 -0.69 6.11 -21.08
C ASP A 124 0.01 7.27 -20.35
N SER A 125 -0.50 7.67 -19.17
CA SER A 125 0.11 8.70 -18.33
C SER A 125 1.47 8.28 -17.76
N LEU A 126 1.75 6.98 -17.62
CA LEU A 126 2.99 6.46 -17.05
C LEU A 126 4.05 6.05 -18.08
N ASN A 127 3.70 5.96 -19.37
CA ASN A 127 4.58 5.47 -20.44
C ASN A 127 5.89 6.25 -20.59
N ASP A 128 5.89 7.54 -20.23
CA ASP A 128 7.08 8.41 -20.33
C ASP A 128 8.05 8.25 -19.14
N PHE A 129 7.68 7.46 -18.13
CA PHE A 129 8.49 7.26 -16.91
C PHE A 129 9.15 5.89 -16.92
N ASP A 130 10.48 5.86 -16.72
CA ASP A 130 11.24 4.62 -16.53
C ASP A 130 11.05 4.12 -15.09
N LEU A 131 9.88 3.55 -14.82
CA LEU A 131 9.51 3.06 -13.49
C LEU A 131 10.07 1.66 -13.24
N PRO A 132 10.77 1.43 -12.12
CA PRO A 132 11.18 0.09 -11.73
C PRO A 132 10.00 -0.87 -11.63
N ARG A 133 10.13 -2.11 -12.10
CA ARG A 133 9.02 -3.08 -12.13
C ARG A 133 8.37 -3.35 -10.77
N ARG A 134 9.08 -3.13 -9.66
CA ARG A 134 8.58 -3.34 -8.29
C ARG A 134 8.31 -2.04 -7.54
N SER A 135 8.23 -0.91 -8.26
CA SER A 135 7.86 0.39 -7.69
C SER A 135 6.38 0.69 -7.81
N THR A 136 5.61 -0.04 -8.63
CA THR A 136 4.20 0.28 -8.90
C THR A 136 3.30 -0.93 -8.74
N MET A 137 2.19 -0.76 -8.03
CA MET A 137 1.14 -1.77 -7.87
C MET A 137 -0.22 -1.15 -8.11
N VAL A 138 -1.00 -1.72 -9.02
CA VAL A 138 -2.40 -1.31 -9.24
C VAL A 138 -3.32 -2.25 -8.47
N TYR A 139 -4.26 -1.73 -7.67
CA TYR A 139 -5.27 -2.58 -7.06
C TYR A 139 -6.64 -1.95 -6.92
N GLY A 140 -7.61 -2.75 -6.47
CA GLY A 140 -8.95 -2.26 -6.16
C GLY A 140 -9.81 -3.34 -5.52
N PHE A 141 -10.93 -2.92 -4.94
CA PHE A 141 -11.89 -3.82 -4.28
C PHE A 141 -12.81 -4.57 -5.25
N SER A 142 -12.88 -4.15 -6.52
CA SER A 142 -13.79 -4.74 -7.48
C SER A 142 -13.41 -6.18 -7.83
N PRO A 143 -14.35 -7.14 -7.86
CA PRO A 143 -14.09 -8.48 -8.38
C PRO A 143 -13.79 -8.48 -9.89
N LYS A 144 -13.97 -7.34 -10.59
CA LYS A 144 -13.70 -7.18 -12.02
C LYS A 144 -12.27 -6.76 -12.35
N ILE A 145 -11.41 -6.52 -11.36
CA ILE A 145 -10.00 -6.11 -11.59
C ILE A 145 -9.29 -7.07 -12.56
N ALA A 146 -9.34 -8.38 -12.31
CA ALA A 146 -8.65 -9.36 -13.16
C ALA A 146 -9.18 -9.35 -14.61
N ALA A 147 -10.48 -9.19 -14.81
CA ALA A 147 -11.07 -9.11 -16.15
C ALA A 147 -10.70 -7.79 -16.85
N ALA A 148 -10.65 -6.68 -16.11
CA ALA A 148 -10.23 -5.39 -16.65
C ALA A 148 -8.75 -5.37 -17.04
N VAL A 149 -7.88 -6.03 -16.25
CA VAL A 149 -6.45 -6.22 -16.58
C VAL A 149 -6.30 -7.02 -17.87
N GLU A 150 -7.00 -8.15 -17.99
CA GLU A 150 -6.97 -8.98 -19.21
C GLU A 150 -7.44 -8.19 -20.44
N GLN A 151 -8.50 -7.39 -20.30
CA GLN A 151 -9.07 -6.63 -21.42
C GLN A 151 -8.27 -5.37 -21.79
N SER A 152 -7.66 -4.68 -20.81
CA SER A 152 -6.83 -3.49 -21.04
C SER A 152 -5.42 -3.84 -21.54
N GLY A 153 -4.92 -5.04 -21.21
CA GLY A 153 -3.53 -5.40 -21.46
C GLY A 153 -2.55 -4.81 -20.44
N LEU A 154 -3.04 -4.36 -19.28
CA LEU A 154 -2.25 -3.74 -18.23
C LEU A 154 -1.00 -4.58 -17.90
N SER A 155 0.16 -3.99 -18.15
CA SER A 155 1.50 -4.54 -17.90
C SER A 155 1.94 -4.36 -16.44
N LEU A 156 1.42 -3.34 -15.77
CA LEU A 156 1.74 -3.06 -14.37
C LEU A 156 1.31 -4.21 -13.43
N PRO A 157 2.14 -4.54 -12.42
CA PRO A 157 1.74 -5.47 -11.36
C PRO A 157 0.41 -5.06 -10.74
N ASN A 158 -0.45 -6.04 -10.49
CA ASN A 158 -1.77 -5.76 -9.94
C ASN A 158 -2.24 -6.77 -8.90
N THR A 159 -3.22 -6.35 -8.10
CA THR A 159 -3.94 -7.25 -7.19
C THR A 159 -5.37 -6.80 -6.94
N GLN A 160 -6.17 -7.69 -6.34
CA GLN A 160 -7.52 -7.37 -5.87
C GLN A 160 -7.54 -7.34 -4.34
N LEU A 161 -8.02 -6.24 -3.76
CA LEU A 161 -8.15 -6.06 -2.32
C LEU A 161 -9.28 -6.93 -1.73
N SER A 162 -9.14 -7.33 -0.46
CA SER A 162 -10.14 -8.12 0.26
C SER A 162 -10.38 -7.68 1.70
N PRO A 163 -11.64 -7.71 2.18
CA PRO A 163 -12.83 -8.21 1.50
C PRO A 163 -13.45 -7.15 0.58
N HIS A 164 -14.34 -7.59 -0.30
CA HIS A 164 -15.20 -6.67 -1.03
C HIS A 164 -16.19 -5.99 -0.05
N LEU A 165 -15.91 -4.73 0.28
CA LEU A 165 -16.75 -3.91 1.14
C LEU A 165 -17.85 -3.24 0.30
N ARG A 166 -19.12 -3.41 0.70
CA ARG A 166 -20.22 -2.58 0.18
C ARG A 166 -19.99 -1.14 0.63
N SER A 167 -20.23 -0.13 -0.20
CA SER A 167 -20.02 1.30 0.08
C SER A 167 -20.97 1.91 1.13
N TRP A 168 -22.09 1.28 1.45
CA TRP A 168 -23.13 1.79 2.38
C TRP A 168 -23.47 0.82 3.53
N GLY A 169 -23.72 1.35 4.74
CA GLY A 169 -24.17 0.57 5.91
C GLY A 169 -23.63 1.06 7.28
N ARG A 170 -23.93 0.33 8.37
CA ARG A 170 -23.45 0.58 9.76
C ARG A 170 -21.90 0.57 9.86
N THR A 171 -21.34 0.81 11.05
CA THR A 171 -19.88 0.97 11.32
C THR A 171 -18.94 0.09 10.47
N LYS A 172 -17.78 0.63 10.03
CA LYS A 172 -16.82 -0.02 9.12
C LYS A 172 -16.50 -1.48 9.49
N ILE A 173 -16.25 -1.76 10.76
CA ILE A 173 -15.96 -3.12 11.27
C ILE A 173 -17.16 -4.08 11.10
N LYS A 174 -18.39 -3.63 11.39
CA LYS A 174 -19.59 -4.46 11.22
C LYS A 174 -19.86 -4.76 9.75
N ARG A 175 -19.55 -3.83 8.84
CA ARG A 175 -19.61 -4.05 7.39
C ARG A 175 -18.58 -5.08 6.93
N LEU A 176 -17.36 -4.98 7.44
CA LEU A 176 -16.27 -5.91 7.14
C LEU A 176 -16.68 -7.34 7.51
N ILE A 177 -16.98 -7.56 8.80
CA ILE A 177 -17.34 -8.87 9.34
C ILE A 177 -18.63 -9.40 8.71
N GLY A 178 -19.62 -8.53 8.49
CA GLY A 178 -20.91 -8.91 7.91
C GLY A 178 -20.88 -9.13 6.39
N SER A 179 -19.76 -8.87 5.71
CA SER A 179 -19.69 -9.08 4.27
C SER A 179 -19.59 -10.58 3.94
N PRO A 180 -20.40 -11.11 3.01
CA PRO A 180 -20.34 -12.52 2.62
C PRO A 180 -18.94 -12.94 2.15
N ASN A 181 -18.22 -12.02 1.49
CA ASN A 181 -16.87 -12.25 1.00
C ASN A 181 -15.86 -12.44 2.15
N PHE A 182 -15.97 -11.67 3.24
CA PHE A 182 -15.09 -11.83 4.40
C PHE A 182 -15.28 -13.18 5.07
N ILE A 183 -16.53 -13.56 5.36
CA ILE A 183 -16.84 -14.80 6.07
C ILE A 183 -16.42 -16.04 5.26
N SER A 184 -16.66 -16.03 3.94
CA SER A 184 -16.46 -17.22 3.09
C SER A 184 -15.01 -17.46 2.67
N ASN A 185 -14.14 -16.45 2.72
CA ASN A 185 -12.76 -16.58 2.25
C ASN A 185 -11.79 -16.67 3.42
N SER A 186 -10.94 -17.70 3.41
CA SER A 186 -9.77 -17.77 4.30
C SER A 186 -8.55 -17.13 3.65
N VAL A 187 -7.53 -16.80 4.45
CA VAL A 187 -6.26 -16.25 3.92
C VAL A 187 -5.61 -17.18 2.90
N SER A 188 -5.66 -18.50 3.13
CA SER A 188 -5.14 -19.48 2.16
C SER A 188 -5.96 -19.51 0.87
N GLY A 189 -7.28 -19.31 0.96
CA GLY A 189 -8.16 -19.16 -0.20
C GLY A 189 -7.83 -17.91 -1.01
N LEU A 190 -7.65 -16.77 -0.34
CA LEU A 190 -7.26 -15.51 -0.98
C LEU A 190 -5.92 -15.65 -1.71
N ILE A 191 -4.88 -16.14 -1.02
CA ILE A 191 -3.55 -16.35 -1.61
C ILE A 191 -3.62 -17.28 -2.82
N ARG A 192 -4.36 -18.39 -2.72
CA ARG A 192 -4.51 -19.34 -3.84
C ARG A 192 -5.20 -18.71 -5.04
N ASP A 193 -6.27 -17.94 -4.82
CA ASP A 193 -6.99 -17.26 -5.88
C ASP A 193 -6.11 -16.21 -6.57
N ARG A 194 -5.43 -15.35 -5.80
CA ARG A 194 -4.54 -14.32 -6.33
C ARG A 194 -3.38 -14.92 -7.13
N ARG A 195 -2.73 -15.96 -6.59
CA ARG A 195 -1.67 -16.68 -7.30
C ARG A 195 -2.18 -17.31 -8.61
N LYS A 196 -3.38 -17.90 -8.62
CA LYS A 196 -4.00 -18.45 -9.84
C LYS A 196 -4.23 -17.38 -10.91
N LYS A 197 -4.50 -16.14 -10.50
CA LYS A 197 -4.67 -14.97 -11.39
C LYS A 197 -3.35 -14.28 -11.77
N GLY A 198 -2.20 -14.84 -11.38
CA GLY A 198 -0.89 -14.24 -11.67
C GLY A 198 -0.57 -12.99 -10.85
N MET A 199 -1.33 -12.69 -9.80
CA MET A 199 -1.12 -11.51 -8.96
C MET A 199 0.05 -11.75 -7.99
N PRO A 200 1.07 -10.87 -7.92
CA PRO A 200 2.24 -11.06 -7.07
C PRO A 200 1.99 -10.73 -5.59
N VAL A 201 0.88 -10.04 -5.30
CA VAL A 201 0.50 -9.56 -3.97
C VAL A 201 -0.92 -9.99 -3.63
N VAL A 202 -1.20 -10.21 -2.35
CA VAL A 202 -2.56 -10.22 -1.81
C VAL A 202 -2.76 -9.02 -0.88
N GLY A 203 -3.70 -8.15 -1.23
CA GLY A 203 -4.18 -7.10 -0.35
C GLY A 203 -5.31 -7.61 0.55
N MET A 204 -5.18 -7.50 1.87
CA MET A 204 -6.24 -7.91 2.80
C MET A 204 -6.37 -7.02 4.04
N ALA A 205 -7.58 -6.96 4.60
CA ALA A 205 -7.81 -6.33 5.89
C ALA A 205 -7.10 -7.07 7.06
N LEU A 206 -6.59 -6.34 8.05
CA LEU A 206 -5.90 -6.87 9.24
C LEU A 206 -6.72 -7.93 10.00
N HIS A 207 -8.05 -7.83 9.96
CA HIS A 207 -8.98 -8.72 10.65
C HIS A 207 -8.92 -10.18 10.15
N TYR A 208 -8.30 -10.43 8.98
CA TYR A 208 -8.03 -11.79 8.51
C TYR A 208 -6.93 -12.50 9.30
N ILE A 209 -6.03 -11.76 9.97
CA ILE A 209 -4.82 -12.30 10.61
C ILE A 209 -4.68 -11.90 12.08
N HIS A 210 -5.42 -10.88 12.54
CA HIS A 210 -5.39 -10.38 13.91
C HIS A 210 -6.80 -10.17 14.45
N GLY A 211 -6.95 -10.21 15.78
CA GLY A 211 -8.25 -10.16 16.45
C GLY A 211 -8.93 -11.52 16.58
N TRP A 212 -10.17 -11.50 17.08
CA TRP A 212 -11.00 -12.71 17.19
C TRP A 212 -11.64 -13.06 15.83
N GLU A 213 -11.77 -12.06 14.95
CA GLU A 213 -12.36 -12.14 13.62
C GLU A 213 -11.66 -13.17 12.74
N ARG A 214 -10.33 -13.32 12.86
CA ARG A 214 -9.55 -14.32 12.11
C ARG A 214 -10.01 -15.76 12.34
N LEU A 215 -10.76 -16.02 13.42
CA LEU A 215 -11.26 -17.36 13.79
C LEU A 215 -12.59 -17.72 13.10
N ILE A 216 -13.24 -16.77 12.42
CA ILE A 216 -14.56 -17.00 11.81
C ILE A 216 -14.46 -17.61 10.40
N HIS A 217 -13.28 -17.61 9.80
CA HIS A 217 -13.06 -18.09 8.44
C HIS A 217 -12.94 -19.63 8.39
N PRO A 218 -13.35 -20.28 7.29
CA PRO A 218 -13.15 -21.71 7.10
C PRO A 218 -11.67 -22.12 7.16
N GLY A 219 -11.39 -23.20 7.88
CA GLY A 219 -10.05 -23.79 7.96
C GLY A 219 -9.23 -23.29 9.14
N LEU A 220 -7.92 -23.51 9.08
CA LEU A 220 -7.02 -23.16 10.18
C LEU A 220 -6.63 -21.66 10.10
N PRO A 221 -6.81 -20.89 11.19
CA PRO A 221 -6.54 -19.46 11.19
C PRO A 221 -5.04 -19.17 11.10
N VAL A 222 -4.65 -18.06 10.51
CA VAL A 222 -3.27 -17.55 10.56
C VAL A 222 -3.15 -16.47 11.63
N SER A 223 -1.92 -16.10 12.00
CA SER A 223 -1.67 -15.05 12.99
C SER A 223 -0.32 -14.38 12.78
N LEU A 224 -0.12 -13.23 13.43
CA LEU A 224 1.17 -12.52 13.45
C LEU A 224 2.23 -13.19 14.35
N THR A 225 1.86 -14.21 15.11
CA THR A 225 2.76 -14.89 16.06
C THR A 225 2.54 -16.41 16.09
N GLY A 226 3.53 -17.15 16.59
CA GLY A 226 3.43 -18.57 16.90
C GLY A 226 3.04 -19.47 15.71
N LYS A 227 2.27 -20.53 15.96
CA LYS A 227 1.90 -21.53 14.93
C LYS A 227 1.12 -20.94 13.76
N GLY A 228 0.32 -19.89 13.98
CA GLY A 228 -0.41 -19.24 12.89
C GLY A 228 0.49 -18.37 12.00
N LEU A 229 1.62 -17.87 12.51
CA LEU A 229 2.65 -17.21 11.70
C LEU A 229 3.39 -18.22 10.82
N ASN A 230 3.80 -19.35 11.38
CA ASN A 230 4.42 -20.43 10.59
C ASN A 230 3.48 -20.91 9.47
N ARG A 231 2.18 -20.94 9.75
CA ARG A 231 1.17 -21.22 8.73
C ARG A 231 1.09 -20.13 7.68
N LEU A 232 1.14 -18.86 8.06
CA LEU A 232 1.18 -17.73 7.14
C LEU A 232 2.37 -17.85 6.17
N PHE A 233 3.58 -18.07 6.67
CA PHE A 233 4.78 -18.29 5.86
C PHE A 233 4.61 -19.46 4.89
N SER A 234 4.09 -20.59 5.37
CA SER A 234 3.87 -21.78 4.54
C SER A 234 2.93 -21.53 3.35
N ILE A 235 1.91 -20.66 3.52
CA ILE A 235 0.94 -20.38 2.46
C ILE A 235 1.36 -19.22 1.56
N SER A 236 1.93 -18.14 2.12
CA SER A 236 2.33 -16.94 1.39
C SER A 236 3.56 -17.19 0.54
N LYS A 237 4.58 -17.85 1.11
CA LYS A 237 5.90 -18.03 0.49
C LYS A 237 6.43 -16.66 0.04
N GLU A 238 6.87 -16.53 -1.21
CA GLU A 238 7.39 -15.30 -1.80
C GLU A 238 6.33 -14.23 -2.15
N MET A 239 5.04 -14.56 -2.03
CA MET A 239 3.94 -13.65 -2.37
C MET A 239 3.87 -12.49 -1.37
N GLY A 240 3.75 -11.26 -1.89
CA GLY A 240 3.59 -10.07 -1.05
C GLY A 240 2.28 -10.04 -0.30
N LEU A 241 2.32 -9.60 0.95
CA LEU A 241 1.15 -9.41 1.82
C LEU A 241 0.98 -7.92 2.10
N HIS A 242 -0.03 -7.28 1.53
CA HIS A 242 -0.34 -5.87 1.81
C HIS A 242 -1.53 -5.81 2.75
N VAL A 243 -1.36 -5.21 3.94
CA VAL A 243 -2.38 -5.25 5.00
C VAL A 243 -2.74 -3.86 5.51
N TRP A 244 -4.04 -3.60 5.62
CA TRP A 244 -4.62 -2.38 6.20
C TRP A 244 -5.72 -2.70 7.23
N PRO A 245 -6.02 -1.80 8.18
CA PRO A 245 -5.10 -0.77 8.66
C PRO A 245 -3.90 -1.42 9.36
N ALA A 246 -2.78 -0.70 9.45
CA ALA A 246 -1.59 -1.13 10.15
C ALA A 246 -1.33 -0.24 11.38
N PRO A 247 -1.86 -0.61 12.56
CA PRO A 247 -1.74 0.20 13.77
C PRO A 247 -0.34 0.11 14.40
N LEU A 248 0.13 1.20 15.01
CA LEU A 248 1.48 1.31 15.58
C LEU A 248 1.86 0.18 16.56
N ASN A 249 0.92 -0.31 17.36
CA ASN A 249 1.18 -1.36 18.34
C ASN A 249 1.41 -2.75 17.71
N LEU A 250 1.09 -2.93 16.43
CA LEU A 250 1.33 -4.16 15.67
C LEU A 250 2.40 -4.00 14.59
N GLU A 251 2.90 -2.78 14.36
CA GLU A 251 3.82 -2.46 13.28
C GLU A 251 5.03 -3.41 13.23
N GLN A 252 5.74 -3.55 14.35
CA GLN A 252 6.90 -4.45 14.45
C GLN A 252 6.53 -5.91 14.13
N LEU A 253 5.43 -6.42 14.69
CA LEU A 253 4.97 -7.80 14.46
C LEU A 253 4.62 -8.05 12.98
N MET A 254 4.06 -7.04 12.32
CA MET A 254 3.71 -7.14 10.89
C MET A 254 4.97 -7.10 10.01
N LEU A 255 5.92 -6.20 10.30
CA LEU A 255 7.20 -6.16 9.60
C LEU A 255 8.00 -7.45 9.77
N ASP A 256 8.03 -8.01 10.98
CA ASP A 256 8.70 -9.28 11.25
C ASP A 256 8.04 -10.47 10.55
N ALA A 257 6.75 -10.37 10.26
CA ALA A 257 6.00 -11.32 9.47
C ALA A 257 6.12 -11.11 7.94
N GLY A 258 6.95 -10.18 7.46
CA GLY A 258 7.13 -9.91 6.03
C GLY A 258 5.93 -9.21 5.39
N ILE A 259 5.10 -8.55 6.20
CA ILE A 259 3.90 -7.86 5.73
C ILE A 259 4.28 -6.43 5.34
N THR A 260 3.79 -5.99 4.18
CA THR A 260 3.76 -4.58 3.81
C THR A 260 2.56 -3.91 4.48
N LEU A 261 2.84 -2.84 5.21
CA LEU A 261 1.89 -2.09 6.01
C LEU A 261 1.33 -0.94 5.18
N VAL A 262 0.01 -0.90 5.01
CA VAL A 262 -0.68 0.30 4.51
C VAL A 262 -1.22 1.02 5.75
N THR A 263 -0.58 2.12 6.12
CA THR A 263 -0.75 2.77 7.43
C THR A 263 -1.18 4.22 7.34
N ASP A 264 -2.05 4.63 8.26
CA ASP A 264 -2.40 6.02 8.50
C ASP A 264 -1.36 6.74 9.40
N HIS A 265 -0.40 6.00 9.95
CA HIS A 265 0.56 6.53 10.92
C HIS A 265 1.85 7.00 10.26
N VAL A 266 1.81 8.09 9.51
CA VAL A 266 3.00 8.63 8.81
C VAL A 266 3.54 9.91 9.44
N ASP A 267 3.20 10.16 10.70
CA ASP A 267 3.77 11.24 11.49
C ASP A 267 5.28 11.03 11.66
N PRO A 268 6.13 11.94 11.13
CA PRO A 268 7.58 11.80 11.19
C PRO A 268 8.14 12.03 12.60
N THR A 269 7.32 12.51 13.54
CA THR A 269 7.73 12.74 14.94
C THR A 269 7.56 11.51 15.83
N VAL A 270 6.95 10.44 15.30
CA VAL A 270 6.82 9.16 16.02
C VAL A 270 8.11 8.37 15.87
N HIS A 271 9.03 8.55 16.82
CA HIS A 271 10.34 7.88 16.83
C HIS A 271 10.36 6.57 17.62
N THR A 272 9.35 6.33 18.45
CA THR A 272 9.25 5.16 19.32
C THR A 272 7.89 4.49 19.17
N LEU A 273 7.90 3.19 18.93
CA LEU A 273 6.70 2.37 18.87
C LEU A 273 6.12 2.15 20.28
N PRO A 274 4.82 1.81 20.41
CA PRO A 274 4.20 1.55 21.72
C PRO A 274 4.86 0.45 22.57
N ASN A 275 5.63 -0.44 21.94
CA ASN A 275 6.41 -1.48 22.62
C ASN A 275 7.79 -1.01 23.11
N GLY A 276 8.17 0.25 22.85
CA GLY A 276 9.46 0.85 23.24
C GLY A 276 10.55 0.80 22.16
N ASN A 277 10.35 0.05 21.08
CA ASN A 277 11.34 -0.07 20.00
C ASN A 277 11.47 1.25 19.22
N ALA A 278 12.65 1.49 18.65
CA ALA A 278 12.83 2.56 17.68
C ALA A 278 11.97 2.32 16.43
N ARG A 279 11.40 3.38 15.88
CA ARG A 279 10.56 3.31 14.69
C ARG A 279 11.35 3.69 13.45
N TRP A 280 11.78 2.69 12.67
CA TRP A 280 12.35 2.91 11.35
C TRP A 280 11.28 2.75 10.27
N THR A 281 10.99 3.82 9.54
CA THR A 281 9.84 3.89 8.64
C THR A 281 10.14 3.52 7.19
N ARG A 282 11.40 3.17 6.87
CA ARG A 282 11.84 2.87 5.50
C ARG A 282 12.50 1.51 5.33
N PRO A 283 11.96 0.40 5.90
CA PRO A 283 12.60 -0.91 5.79
C PRO A 283 12.77 -1.37 4.33
N GLY A 284 11.87 -0.98 3.41
CA GLY A 284 11.92 -1.40 2.00
C GLY A 284 12.89 -0.61 1.13
N SER A 285 12.92 0.72 1.31
CA SER A 285 13.63 1.67 0.44
C SER A 285 14.97 2.11 1.00
N GLN A 286 15.18 1.99 2.32
CA GLN A 286 16.44 2.31 3.00
C GLN A 286 16.60 1.37 4.21
N PRO A 287 16.90 0.07 4.00
CA PRO A 287 16.99 -0.88 5.10
C PRO A 287 18.11 -0.51 6.08
N LEU A 288 17.87 -0.73 7.38
CA LEU A 288 18.92 -0.66 8.39
C LEU A 288 19.89 -1.83 8.22
N ASP A 289 21.18 -1.58 8.38
CA ASP A 289 22.18 -2.62 8.64
C ASP A 289 22.16 -3.08 10.11
N ASP A 290 22.95 -4.10 10.43
CA ASP A 290 22.99 -4.67 11.78
C ASP A 290 23.58 -3.71 12.83
N GLU A 291 24.53 -2.85 12.45
CA GLU A 291 25.11 -1.87 13.37
C GLU A 291 24.06 -0.85 13.79
N TRP A 292 23.32 -0.31 12.81
CA TRP A 292 22.24 0.64 13.06
C TRP A 292 21.09 0.04 13.86
N ARG A 293 20.70 -1.21 13.57
CA ARG A 293 19.69 -1.92 14.38
C ARG A 293 20.10 -1.97 15.84
N VAL A 294 21.33 -2.40 16.13
CA VAL A 294 21.85 -2.50 17.51
C VAL A 294 21.90 -1.14 18.19
N ARG A 295 22.41 -0.10 17.50
CA ARG A 295 22.46 1.28 18.04
C ARG A 295 21.07 1.81 18.38
N LEU A 296 20.11 1.65 17.48
CA LEU A 296 18.75 2.13 17.67
C LEU A 296 18.01 1.37 18.78
N ASP A 297 18.19 0.05 18.86
CA ASP A 297 17.59 -0.78 19.92
C ASP A 297 18.12 -0.42 21.31
N ALA A 298 19.40 0.00 21.41
CA ALA A 298 20.02 0.44 22.67
C ALA A 298 19.67 1.89 23.06
N SER A 299 19.23 2.72 22.10
CA SER A 299 18.94 4.15 22.32
C SER A 299 17.63 4.40 23.07
N SER A 300 17.43 5.60 23.61
CA SER A 300 16.11 6.05 24.10
C SER A 300 15.98 7.58 24.11
N GLY A 301 14.77 8.10 24.29
CA GLY A 301 14.53 9.54 24.47
C GLY A 301 15.08 10.41 23.33
N ALA A 302 15.81 11.48 23.67
CA ALA A 302 16.36 12.43 22.71
C ALA A 302 17.47 11.83 21.83
N GLU A 303 18.32 10.97 22.39
CA GLU A 303 19.39 10.29 21.65
C GLU A 303 18.83 9.51 20.45
N ARG A 304 17.68 8.85 20.63
CA ARG A 304 17.02 8.12 19.55
C ARG A 304 16.63 9.00 18.37
N VAL A 305 16.21 10.25 18.63
CA VAL A 305 15.82 11.19 17.58
C VAL A 305 17.04 11.53 16.72
N ASP A 306 18.17 11.84 17.36
CA ASP A 306 19.42 12.16 16.69
C ASP A 306 19.96 10.96 15.90
N LEU A 307 19.92 9.75 16.48
CA LEU A 307 20.35 8.52 15.82
C LEU A 307 19.48 8.17 14.60
N LEU A 308 18.16 8.34 14.68
CA LEU A 308 17.28 8.11 13.52
C LEU A 308 17.58 9.09 12.38
N LYS A 309 17.88 10.34 12.72
CA LYS A 309 18.30 11.35 11.74
C LYS A 309 19.65 10.99 11.12
N GLU A 310 20.64 10.64 11.93
CA GLU A 310 21.95 10.21 11.47
C GLU A 310 21.86 8.95 10.58
N ALA A 311 21.03 7.97 10.95
CA ALA A 311 20.76 6.79 10.13
C ALA A 311 20.15 7.16 8.77
N SER A 312 19.16 8.07 8.77
CA SER A 312 18.52 8.57 7.54
C SER A 312 19.50 9.25 6.58
N GLU A 313 20.49 9.96 7.11
CA GLU A 313 21.46 10.72 6.32
C GLU A 313 22.67 9.88 5.87
N SER A 314 22.99 8.81 6.61
CA SER A 314 24.18 7.99 6.36
C SER A 314 23.92 6.69 5.60
N LEU A 315 22.74 6.09 5.74
CA LEU A 315 22.42 4.83 5.08
C LEU A 315 22.10 5.05 3.59
N PRO A 316 22.64 4.20 2.69
CA PRO A 316 22.27 4.22 1.29
C PRO A 316 20.80 3.82 1.08
N MET A 317 20.16 4.41 0.07
CA MET A 317 18.89 3.90 -0.46
C MET A 317 19.12 2.54 -1.13
N TRP A 318 18.07 1.73 -1.24
CA TRP A 318 18.16 0.37 -1.78
C TRP A 318 18.90 0.29 -3.13
N HIS A 319 18.60 1.19 -4.06
CA HIS A 319 19.23 1.23 -5.37
C HIS A 319 20.75 1.55 -5.35
N GLU A 320 21.23 2.18 -4.27
CA GLU A 320 22.63 2.55 -4.05
C GLU A 320 23.42 1.43 -3.36
N ILE A 321 22.74 0.45 -2.76
CA ILE A 321 23.37 -0.69 -2.09
C ILE A 321 24.02 -1.61 -3.14
N PRO A 322 25.29 -2.05 -2.94
CA PRO A 322 25.93 -3.01 -3.83
C PRO A 322 25.09 -4.27 -4.02
N GLU A 323 25.03 -4.78 -5.25
CA GLU A 323 24.17 -5.92 -5.61
C GLU A 323 24.42 -7.16 -4.74
N GLN A 324 25.68 -7.43 -4.37
CA GLN A 324 26.03 -8.57 -3.51
C GLN A 324 25.44 -8.44 -2.11
N VAL A 325 25.39 -7.22 -1.57
CA VAL A 325 24.79 -6.93 -0.27
C VAL A 325 23.28 -7.06 -0.36
N ARG A 326 22.66 -6.48 -1.39
CA ARG A 326 21.22 -6.65 -1.67
C ARG A 326 20.83 -8.13 -1.79
N ALA A 327 21.62 -8.92 -2.50
CA ALA A 327 21.38 -10.34 -2.68
C ALA A 327 21.45 -11.12 -1.35
N ALA A 328 22.43 -10.80 -0.50
CA ALA A 328 22.55 -11.39 0.83
C ALA A 328 21.35 -11.03 1.74
N ASP A 329 20.91 -9.77 1.71
CA ASP A 329 19.75 -9.30 2.46
C ASP A 329 18.47 -10.04 2.02
N ILE A 330 18.23 -10.17 0.72
CA ILE A 330 17.07 -10.92 0.20
C ILE A 330 17.14 -12.40 0.57
N ALA A 331 18.33 -13.01 0.56
CA ALA A 331 18.48 -14.39 1.00
C ALA A 331 18.16 -14.57 2.50
N ALA A 332 18.56 -13.61 3.34
CA ALA A 332 18.25 -13.61 4.77
C ALA A 332 16.75 -13.45 5.03
N ASP A 333 16.09 -12.51 4.33
CA ASP A 333 14.63 -12.32 4.36
C ASP A 333 13.87 -13.57 3.93
N ALA A 334 14.27 -14.16 2.79
CA ALA A 334 13.66 -15.36 2.25
C ALA A 334 13.77 -16.54 3.23
N ALA A 335 14.91 -16.68 3.92
CA ALA A 335 15.09 -17.66 4.98
C ALA A 335 14.19 -17.36 6.20
N LYS A 336 14.16 -16.08 6.65
CA LYS A 336 13.31 -15.63 7.77
C LYS A 336 11.85 -15.97 7.56
N TRP A 337 11.33 -15.78 6.34
CA TRP A 337 9.92 -15.98 6.01
C TRP A 337 9.62 -17.30 5.29
N SER A 338 10.58 -18.23 5.26
CA SER A 338 10.43 -19.57 4.69
C SER A 338 9.95 -19.57 3.23
N TRP A 339 10.51 -18.68 2.39
CA TRP A 339 10.21 -18.66 0.96
C TRP A 339 10.60 -19.98 0.30
N SER A 340 9.81 -20.41 -0.69
CA SER A 340 10.13 -21.60 -1.46
C SER A 340 11.02 -21.26 -2.66
N GLY A 341 11.94 -22.16 -3.01
CA GLY A 341 12.85 -21.97 -4.14
C GLY A 341 14.31 -21.96 -3.71
N LYS A 342 15.17 -21.52 -4.64
CA LYS A 342 16.61 -21.35 -4.38
C LYS A 342 16.94 -19.85 -4.30
N PRO A 343 18.00 -19.45 -3.57
CA PRO A 343 18.43 -18.05 -3.45
C PRO A 343 18.46 -17.28 -4.77
N GLU A 344 18.96 -17.92 -5.84
CA GLU A 344 19.14 -17.28 -7.15
C GLU A 344 17.81 -16.87 -7.78
N SER A 345 16.68 -17.48 -7.39
CA SER A 345 15.35 -17.12 -7.90
C SER A 345 14.78 -15.85 -7.26
N TRP A 346 15.29 -15.44 -6.10
CA TRP A 346 14.81 -14.27 -5.36
C TRP A 346 15.66 -13.04 -5.61
N THR A 347 16.91 -13.24 -6.02
CA THR A 347 17.90 -12.18 -6.28
C THR A 347 17.92 -11.72 -7.74
N VAL A 348 16.91 -12.09 -8.53
CA VAL A 348 16.73 -11.59 -9.89
C VAL A 348 16.15 -10.18 -9.84
N ASP A 349 16.66 -9.31 -10.70
CA ASP A 349 16.14 -7.96 -10.93
C ASP A 349 16.11 -7.07 -9.67
N LEU A 350 17.16 -7.12 -8.84
CA LEU A 350 17.23 -6.31 -7.61
C LEU A 350 17.34 -4.80 -7.87
N GLN A 351 17.75 -4.40 -9.09
CA GLN A 351 17.67 -3.03 -9.57
C GLN A 351 16.23 -2.53 -9.72
N GLU A 352 15.26 -3.43 -9.92
CA GLU A 352 13.84 -3.10 -10.04
C GLU A 352 13.16 -2.85 -8.69
N GLY A 353 13.91 -2.96 -7.59
CA GLY A 353 13.43 -2.88 -6.21
C GLY A 353 13.38 -4.23 -5.49
N ARG A 354 13.08 -4.19 -4.19
CA ARG A 354 12.94 -5.42 -3.39
C ARG A 354 11.78 -6.28 -3.90
N PRO A 355 11.83 -7.61 -3.77
CA PRO A 355 10.69 -8.48 -4.07
C PRO A 355 9.41 -8.08 -3.34
N TRP A 356 8.24 -8.41 -3.89
CA TRP A 356 6.95 -8.07 -3.29
C TRP A 356 6.71 -8.74 -1.93
N GLY A 357 7.34 -9.90 -1.68
CA GLY A 357 7.34 -10.58 -0.39
C GLY A 357 8.06 -9.85 0.74
N CYS A 358 8.88 -8.84 0.44
CA CYS A 358 9.56 -8.05 1.47
C CYS A 358 8.61 -7.02 2.10
N ALA A 359 8.76 -6.82 3.41
CA ALA A 359 8.00 -5.81 4.15
C ALA A 359 8.37 -4.38 3.70
N ARG A 360 7.37 -3.51 3.69
CA ARG A 360 7.45 -2.06 3.43
C ARG A 360 6.48 -1.32 4.34
N ILE A 361 6.71 -0.03 4.54
CA ILE A 361 5.71 0.87 5.12
C ILE A 361 5.22 1.82 4.04
N VAL A 362 3.93 1.74 3.71
CA VAL A 362 3.27 2.55 2.69
C VAL A 362 2.27 3.49 3.38
N GLY A 363 2.38 4.78 3.11
CA GLY A 363 1.46 5.79 3.63
C GLY A 363 0.10 5.70 2.92
N HIS A 364 -0.95 5.34 3.65
CA HIS A 364 -2.32 5.30 3.15
C HIS A 364 -2.75 6.70 2.74
N ARG A 365 -3.18 6.90 1.49
CA ARG A 365 -3.52 8.22 0.90
C ARG A 365 -2.43 9.28 1.08
N GLY A 366 -1.19 8.85 1.22
CA GLY A 366 0.00 9.66 1.53
C GLY A 366 0.19 10.02 3.00
N SER A 367 -0.83 10.57 3.66
CA SER A 367 -0.76 11.12 5.03
C SER A 367 -1.62 10.40 6.08
N GLY A 368 -2.39 9.39 5.67
CA GLY A 368 -3.40 8.71 6.48
C GLY A 368 -4.79 9.36 6.42
N GLU A 369 -5.81 8.59 6.82
CA GLU A 369 -7.17 9.11 7.01
C GLU A 369 -7.17 10.10 8.20
N HIS A 370 -7.73 11.30 7.99
CA HIS A 370 -7.99 12.21 9.10
C HIS A 370 -9.05 11.59 10.03
N LEU A 371 -8.64 11.27 11.25
CA LEU A 371 -9.51 10.73 12.30
C LEU A 371 -10.49 11.79 12.86
#